data_AF-A0A3N5LIX0-F1
#
_entry.id   AF-A0A3N5LIX0-F1
#
_cell.length_a   1.000
_cell.length_b   1.000
_cell.length_c   1.000
_cell.angle_alpha   90.00
_cell.angle_beta   90.00
_cell.angle_gamma   90.00
#
_symmetry.space_group_name_H-M   'P 1'
#
loop_
_entity.id
_entity.type
_entity.pdbx_description
1 polymer ?
#
loop_
_entity_poly.entity_id
_entity_poly.type
_entity_poly.pdbx_seq_one_letter_code
_entity_poly.pdbx_strand_id
1 'polypeptide(L)'
;MATVHRITNVSQSASYDFLTGALSILSDTWQMSPPQDGKVVETFSLVAKGATDANIMAAVQTIDELAEAVRLFRDNKKQGNSIWYEYKTTDEASKRALIYSITLMPVSRIFYTPMLGRNAAFYDLAIERDAVWETYAGTTATDTNNPCLGGVMSLAAQAGALPARISSAVITGLADGGTIDRLWLGIRPVNSGLADFNPLWELELGTPGTGFATATDADASPAAGANNSLIGAVGTSSAEAAGITVVQAAPAAVSDDFVGNYLVLLRAKLSAANQVLLQMKCGFSSAATFAPVGEPRPFADTAYRFVEMGEISIPPFSYRNGAQGPDMLKNFEIQIWAERTGAAVNLSLDCLVLVPTDHFVSTAGAAIVAGGARERIYTFEDGEQQAIGLSATDEPNVNLECHPRNWHIPIGGGSLVVAGERTASQVITDKVSIVLNITHRHRTHLE
;
A
#
# COMPACT_ATOMS: atom_id res chain seq x y z
N MET A 1 29.44 0.84 -27.21
CA MET A 1 28.50 0.69 -26.08
C MET A 1 27.11 0.66 -26.67
N ALA A 2 26.27 -0.32 -26.32
CA ALA A 2 24.92 -0.42 -26.87
C ALA A 2 23.93 0.05 -25.80
N THR A 3 23.30 1.21 -26.04
CA THR A 3 22.19 1.72 -25.23
C THR A 3 20.89 1.26 -25.87
N VAL A 4 20.17 0.34 -25.24
CA VAL A 4 18.91 -0.17 -25.76
C VAL A 4 17.85 0.92 -25.61
N HIS A 5 17.18 1.24 -26.71
CA HIS A 5 15.96 2.04 -26.76
C HIS A 5 14.90 1.21 -27.47
N ARG A 6 13.88 0.76 -26.74
CA ARG A 6 12.87 -0.16 -27.28
C ARG A 6 11.48 0.22 -26.82
N ILE A 7 10.48 0.15 -27.69
CA ILE A 7 9.07 0.19 -27.30
C ILE A 7 8.55 -1.24 -27.29
N THR A 8 7.79 -1.62 -26.27
CA THR A 8 7.24 -2.96 -26.19
C THR A 8 5.96 -3.04 -25.37
N ASN A 9 5.12 -4.02 -25.63
CA ASN A 9 4.00 -4.32 -24.76
C ASN A 9 4.45 -5.08 -23.50
N VAL A 10 3.56 -5.16 -22.50
CA VAL A 10 3.85 -5.81 -21.21
C VAL A 10 4.36 -7.26 -21.32
N SER A 11 3.90 -8.03 -22.32
CA SER A 11 4.29 -9.42 -22.56
C SER A 11 5.54 -9.58 -23.45
N GLN A 12 6.08 -8.46 -23.96
CA GLN A 12 7.15 -8.40 -24.95
C GLN A 12 6.88 -9.15 -26.27
N SER A 13 5.62 -9.50 -26.55
CA SER A 13 5.23 -10.16 -27.80
C SER A 13 5.22 -9.21 -29.00
N ALA A 14 5.04 -7.92 -28.76
CA ALA A 14 5.16 -6.86 -29.76
C ALA A 14 6.24 -5.87 -29.29
N SER A 15 7.25 -5.64 -30.12
CA SER A 15 8.32 -4.71 -29.79
C SER A 15 8.94 -4.08 -31.02
N TYR A 16 9.52 -2.90 -30.83
CA TYR A 16 10.34 -2.21 -31.83
C TYR A 16 11.62 -1.71 -31.18
N ASP A 17 12.77 -2.19 -31.67
CA ASP A 17 14.11 -1.80 -31.20
C ASP A 17 14.71 -0.74 -32.14
N PHE A 18 15.00 0.43 -31.60
CA PHE A 18 15.54 1.57 -32.35
C PHE A 18 17.04 1.48 -32.63
N LEU A 19 17.74 0.45 -32.13
CA LEU A 19 19.13 0.18 -32.51
C LEU A 19 19.25 -0.77 -33.69
N THR A 20 18.39 -1.79 -33.74
CA THR A 20 18.48 -2.89 -34.71
C THR A 20 17.39 -2.87 -35.77
N GLY A 21 16.34 -2.07 -35.58
CA GLY A 21 15.23 -1.90 -36.52
C GLY A 21 15.59 -1.10 -37.77
N ALA A 22 14.69 -1.11 -38.76
CA ALA A 22 14.87 -0.38 -40.01
C ALA A 22 14.88 1.16 -39.84
N LEU A 23 14.19 1.67 -38.82
CA LEU A 23 14.24 3.06 -38.35
C LEU A 23 15.11 3.09 -37.09
N SER A 24 16.28 3.68 -37.22
CA SER A 24 17.26 3.79 -36.15
C SER A 24 17.33 5.21 -35.61
N ILE A 25 17.59 5.37 -34.31
CA ILE A 25 17.79 6.71 -33.73
C ILE A 25 19.05 7.34 -34.33
N LEU A 26 18.92 8.56 -34.85
CA LEU A 26 20.05 9.38 -35.24
C LEU A 26 20.79 9.82 -33.97
N SER A 27 22.10 9.59 -33.90
CA SER A 27 22.94 9.96 -32.76
C SER A 27 22.76 11.44 -32.40
N ASP A 28 22.80 11.74 -31.10
CA ASP A 28 22.72 13.10 -30.55
C ASP A 28 21.42 13.86 -30.86
N THR A 29 20.34 13.16 -31.23
CA THR A 29 19.01 13.77 -31.44
C THR A 29 18.01 13.49 -30.33
N TRP A 30 18.39 12.67 -29.34
CA TRP A 30 17.55 12.41 -28.17
C TRP A 30 17.47 13.67 -27.31
N GLN A 31 16.25 14.15 -27.10
CA GLN A 31 15.96 15.25 -26.20
C GLN A 31 14.84 14.86 -25.25
N MET A 32 14.93 15.36 -24.01
CA MET A 32 13.95 15.14 -22.97
C MET A 32 13.40 16.48 -22.51
N SER A 33 12.08 16.61 -22.52
CA SER A 33 11.41 17.76 -21.91
C SER A 33 11.44 17.66 -20.37
N PRO A 34 11.43 18.80 -19.66
CA PRO A 34 11.26 18.76 -18.21
C PRO A 34 9.91 18.13 -17.84
N PRO A 35 9.83 17.38 -16.73
CA PRO A 35 8.61 16.70 -16.36
C PRO A 35 7.47 17.68 -16.06
N GLN A 36 6.31 17.44 -16.67
CA GLN A 36 5.06 18.18 -16.43
C GLN A 36 3.98 17.19 -16.00
N ASP A 37 3.35 17.43 -14.84
CA ASP A 37 2.32 16.55 -14.25
C ASP A 37 2.75 15.07 -14.12
N GLY A 38 4.02 14.84 -13.79
CA GLY A 38 4.57 13.49 -13.64
C GLY A 38 4.88 12.78 -14.96
N LYS A 39 4.79 13.47 -16.09
CA LYS A 39 5.08 12.92 -17.42
C LYS A 39 6.23 13.65 -18.10
N VAL A 40 6.88 12.96 -19.03
CA VAL A 40 8.01 13.45 -19.81
C VAL A 40 7.76 13.14 -21.28
N VAL A 41 8.02 14.11 -22.15
CA VAL A 41 8.10 13.90 -23.61
C VAL A 41 9.55 13.70 -24.00
N GLU A 42 9.84 12.55 -24.61
CA GLU A 42 11.10 12.26 -25.28
C GLU A 42 10.94 12.41 -26.79
N THR A 43 11.88 13.10 -27.42
CA THR A 43 11.89 13.28 -28.87
C THR A 43 13.16 12.71 -29.48
N PHE A 44 13.01 12.03 -30.61
CA PHE A 44 14.08 11.43 -31.40
C PHE A 44 13.92 11.80 -32.87
N SER A 45 15.02 11.98 -33.58
CA SER A 45 14.99 11.87 -35.05
C SER A 45 15.41 10.45 -35.44
N LEU A 46 14.56 9.77 -36.19
CA LEU A 46 14.82 8.44 -36.73
C LEU A 46 15.29 8.54 -38.17
N VAL A 47 16.20 7.64 -38.55
CA VAL A 47 16.72 7.49 -39.92
C VAL A 47 16.66 6.04 -40.35
N ALA A 48 16.16 5.81 -41.56
CA ALA A 48 16.32 4.56 -42.28
C ALA A 48 17.35 4.76 -43.39
N LYS A 49 18.50 4.08 -43.29
CA LYS A 49 19.55 4.08 -44.31
C LYS A 49 19.80 2.65 -44.79
N GLY A 50 19.74 2.42 -46.10
CA GLY A 50 20.01 1.11 -46.70
C GLY A 50 18.94 0.04 -46.44
N ALA A 51 17.81 0.42 -45.82
CA ALA A 51 16.62 -0.41 -45.74
C ALA A 51 15.81 -0.34 -47.04
N THR A 52 15.12 -1.42 -47.39
CA THR A 52 14.15 -1.40 -48.49
C THR A 52 12.91 -0.61 -48.08
N ASP A 53 12.20 -0.02 -49.04
CA ASP A 53 10.94 0.69 -48.77
C ASP A 53 9.95 -0.18 -48.00
N ALA A 54 9.90 -1.49 -48.32
CA ALA A 54 9.08 -2.46 -47.60
C ALA A 54 9.45 -2.58 -46.11
N ASN A 55 10.73 -2.61 -45.76
CA ASN A 55 11.18 -2.68 -44.37
C ASN A 55 10.89 -1.38 -43.61
N ILE A 56 10.99 -0.23 -44.29
CA ILE A 56 10.65 1.08 -43.70
C ILE A 56 9.16 1.13 -43.40
N MET A 57 8.30 0.76 -44.35
CA MET A 57 6.85 0.71 -44.14
C MET A 57 6.45 -0.27 -43.03
N ALA A 58 7.08 -1.45 -42.96
CA ALA A 58 6.81 -2.41 -41.90
C ALA A 58 7.20 -1.86 -40.51
N ALA A 59 8.31 -1.12 -40.42
CA ALA A 59 8.73 -0.47 -39.19
C ALA A 59 7.75 0.64 -38.76
N VAL A 60 7.34 1.50 -39.69
CA VAL A 60 6.31 2.53 -39.44
C VAL A 60 5.02 1.87 -38.96
N GLN A 61 4.54 0.85 -39.66
CA GLN A 61 3.34 0.11 -39.29
C GLN A 61 3.44 -0.48 -37.88
N THR A 62 4.58 -1.07 -37.51
CA THR A 62 4.78 -1.62 -36.16
C THR A 62 4.70 -0.53 -35.09
N ILE A 63 5.30 0.65 -35.33
CA ILE A 63 5.23 1.77 -34.39
C ILE A 63 3.80 2.32 -34.30
N ASP A 64 3.08 2.43 -35.42
CA ASP A 64 1.68 2.87 -35.46
C ASP A 64 0.75 1.88 -34.74
N GLU A 65 0.98 0.57 -34.87
CA GLU A 65 0.26 -0.47 -34.13
C GLU A 65 0.49 -0.35 -32.61
N LEU A 66 1.72 -0.06 -32.19
CA LEU A 66 2.05 0.21 -30.78
C LEU A 66 1.41 1.53 -30.30
N ALA A 67 1.36 2.56 -31.14
CA ALA A 67 0.69 3.83 -30.83
C ALA A 67 -0.83 3.64 -30.66
N GLU A 68 -1.45 2.83 -31.52
CA GLU A 68 -2.86 2.48 -31.40
C GLU A 68 -3.12 1.63 -30.15
N ALA A 69 -2.21 0.71 -29.79
CA ALA A 69 -2.32 -0.05 -28.55
C ALA A 69 -2.25 0.86 -27.29
N VAL A 70 -1.41 1.90 -27.29
CA VAL A 70 -1.39 2.94 -26.24
C VAL A 70 -2.75 3.63 -26.15
N ARG A 71 -3.30 4.06 -27.29
CA ARG A 71 -4.61 4.73 -27.34
C ARG A 71 -5.71 3.81 -26.81
N LEU A 72 -5.74 2.55 -27.24
CA LEU A 72 -6.70 1.55 -26.79
C LEU A 72 -6.57 1.27 -25.30
N PHE A 73 -5.36 1.14 -24.75
CA PHE A 73 -5.17 0.94 -23.31
C PHE A 73 -5.72 2.12 -22.50
N ARG A 74 -5.45 3.35 -22.94
CA ARG A 74 -5.91 4.57 -22.27
C ARG A 74 -7.43 4.74 -22.35
N ASP A 75 -8.02 4.52 -23.51
CA ASP A 75 -9.45 4.75 -23.75
C ASP A 75 -10.29 3.54 -23.25
N ASN A 76 -9.73 2.32 -23.28
CA ASN A 76 -10.36 1.09 -22.82
C ASN A 76 -9.33 0.03 -22.38
N LYS A 77 -9.03 0.02 -21.08
CA LYS A 77 -8.10 -0.94 -20.44
C LYS A 77 -8.43 -2.42 -20.66
N LYS A 78 -9.65 -2.76 -21.10
CA LYS A 78 -10.04 -4.15 -21.39
C LYS A 78 -9.59 -4.64 -22.77
N GLN A 79 -9.22 -3.73 -23.68
CA GLN A 79 -8.93 -4.04 -25.08
C GLN A 79 -7.46 -3.84 -25.46
N GLY A 80 -6.72 -3.01 -24.72
CA GLY A 80 -5.30 -2.74 -24.98
C GLY A 80 -4.40 -3.27 -23.86
N ASN A 81 -3.20 -3.72 -24.23
CA ASN A 81 -2.12 -3.95 -23.26
C ASN A 81 -1.38 -2.65 -22.97
N SER A 82 -0.81 -2.51 -21.77
CA SER A 82 0.11 -1.42 -21.48
C SER A 82 1.36 -1.52 -22.36
N ILE A 83 1.75 -0.36 -22.91
CA ILE A 83 2.95 -0.22 -23.74
C ILE A 83 3.99 0.56 -22.95
N TRP A 84 5.22 0.11 -23.06
CA TRP A 84 6.34 0.53 -22.24
C TRP A 84 7.50 0.99 -23.12
N TYR A 85 8.17 2.03 -22.66
CA TYR A 85 9.45 2.45 -23.18
C TYR A 85 10.54 1.84 -22.34
N GLU A 86 11.39 1.03 -22.94
CA GLU A 86 12.49 0.34 -22.28
C GLU A 86 13.81 1.01 -22.59
N TYR A 87 14.61 1.14 -21.53
CA TYR A 87 15.93 1.73 -21.56
C TYR A 87 16.92 0.86 -20.81
N LYS A 88 18.07 0.60 -21.43
CA LYS A 88 19.17 -0.16 -20.80
C LYS A 88 20.53 0.34 -21.31
N THR A 89 21.41 0.71 -20.39
CA THR A 89 22.85 0.93 -20.66
C THR A 89 23.66 -0.33 -20.36
N THR A 90 24.95 -0.33 -20.69
CA THR A 90 25.81 -1.53 -20.59
C THR A 90 25.93 -2.05 -19.15
N ASP A 91 25.88 -1.18 -18.15
CA ASP A 91 26.11 -1.53 -16.73
C ASP A 91 24.89 -1.33 -15.82
N GLU A 92 23.71 -1.01 -16.38
CA GLU A 92 22.47 -0.87 -15.62
C GLU A 92 21.48 -2.01 -15.88
N ALA A 93 20.67 -2.32 -14.86
CA ALA A 93 19.50 -3.17 -15.03
C ALA A 93 18.52 -2.52 -16.01
N SER A 94 17.81 -3.34 -16.78
CA SER A 94 16.79 -2.85 -17.71
C SER A 94 15.67 -2.14 -16.95
N LYS A 95 15.35 -0.92 -17.38
CA LYS A 95 14.27 -0.09 -16.83
C LYS A 95 13.19 0.11 -17.89
N ARG A 96 11.96 0.33 -17.43
CA ARG A 96 10.82 0.64 -18.31
C ARG A 96 9.97 1.77 -17.76
N ALA A 97 9.36 2.56 -18.63
CA ALA A 97 8.42 3.61 -18.25
C ALA A 97 7.14 3.50 -19.08
N LEU A 98 5.98 3.73 -18.46
CA LEU A 98 4.68 3.58 -19.13
C LEU A 98 4.52 4.66 -20.19
N ILE A 99 4.09 4.30 -21.40
CA ILE A 99 3.84 5.25 -22.49
C ILE A 99 2.37 5.67 -22.52
N TYR A 100 2.13 6.97 -22.62
CA TYR A 100 0.81 7.59 -22.74
C TYR A 100 0.46 8.05 -24.16
N SER A 101 1.47 8.36 -24.99
CA SER A 101 1.27 8.74 -26.39
C SER A 101 2.53 8.49 -27.20
N ILE A 102 2.36 8.08 -28.46
CA ILE A 102 3.43 7.93 -29.45
C ILE A 102 3.00 8.74 -30.67
N THR A 103 3.86 9.62 -31.14
CA THR A 103 3.62 10.41 -32.36
C THR A 103 4.81 10.25 -33.29
N LEU A 104 4.58 9.68 -34.47
CA LEU A 104 5.59 9.51 -35.51
C LEU A 104 5.21 10.39 -36.70
N MET A 105 6.10 11.30 -37.10
CA MET A 105 5.86 12.20 -38.24
C MET A 105 6.96 12.06 -39.29
N PRO A 106 6.63 11.89 -40.58
CA PRO A 106 7.64 11.92 -41.64
C PRO A 106 8.19 13.34 -41.80
N VAL A 107 9.50 13.46 -41.96
CA VAL A 107 10.17 14.75 -42.12
C VAL A 107 10.82 14.82 -43.48
N SER A 108 10.42 15.81 -44.28
CA SER A 108 11.15 16.14 -45.49
C SER A 108 12.39 16.93 -45.11
N ARG A 109 13.54 16.25 -45.03
CA ARG A 109 14.83 16.92 -44.87
C ARG A 109 15.60 16.89 -46.18
N ILE A 110 15.94 18.06 -46.70
CA ILE A 110 16.79 18.21 -47.88
C ILE A 110 18.26 18.07 -47.43
N PHE A 111 18.65 16.91 -46.92
CA PHE A 111 20.05 16.62 -46.60
C PHE A 111 20.66 15.75 -47.69
N TYR A 112 21.21 16.40 -48.72
CA TYR A 112 22.19 15.77 -49.60
C TYR A 112 23.59 15.98 -49.00
N THR A 113 24.08 15.00 -48.26
CA THR A 113 25.52 14.91 -47.97
C THR A 113 26.10 13.70 -48.71
N PRO A 114 27.35 13.78 -49.21
CA PRO A 114 28.02 12.64 -49.85
C PRO A 114 28.06 11.37 -48.99
N MET A 115 27.92 11.54 -47.66
CA MET A 115 27.96 10.49 -46.64
C MET A 115 26.59 9.80 -46.42
N LEU A 116 25.47 10.52 -46.62
CA LEU A 116 24.11 10.00 -46.38
C LEU A 116 23.55 9.21 -47.58
N GLY A 117 23.98 9.54 -48.80
CA GLY A 117 23.55 8.87 -50.03
C GLY A 117 22.15 9.29 -50.51
N ARG A 118 21.78 8.86 -51.72
CA ARG A 118 20.41 8.91 -52.25
C ARG A 118 19.67 7.72 -51.63
N ASN A 119 18.51 7.93 -51.00
CA ASN A 119 17.64 6.93 -50.33
C ASN A 119 17.82 6.82 -48.79
N ALA A 120 17.53 7.92 -48.08
CA ALA A 120 17.29 7.88 -46.64
C ALA A 120 15.90 8.46 -46.34
N ALA A 121 15.17 7.83 -45.43
CA ALA A 121 13.91 8.36 -44.90
C ALA A 121 14.13 8.88 -43.48
N PHE A 122 13.51 10.02 -43.16
CA PHE A 122 13.62 10.67 -41.86
C PHE A 122 12.24 10.80 -41.22
N TYR A 123 12.18 10.51 -39.92
CA TYR A 123 10.99 10.67 -39.12
C TYR A 123 11.36 11.37 -37.82
N ASP A 124 10.47 12.20 -37.29
CA ASP A 124 10.56 12.67 -35.92
C ASP A 124 9.57 11.85 -35.08
N LEU A 125 10.07 11.28 -33.99
CA LEU A 125 9.32 10.47 -33.03
C LEU A 125 9.23 11.23 -31.72
N ALA A 126 8.02 11.39 -31.19
CA ALA A 126 7.78 11.88 -29.84
C ALA A 126 7.06 10.81 -29.02
N ILE A 127 7.58 10.52 -27.83
CA ILE A 127 7.00 9.59 -26.86
C ILE A 127 6.67 10.38 -25.59
N GLU A 128 5.39 10.45 -25.23
CA GLU A 128 4.96 10.91 -23.90
C GLU A 128 4.93 9.69 -22.98
N ARG A 129 5.73 9.69 -21.92
CA ARG A 129 5.82 8.61 -20.94
C ARG A 129 5.73 9.12 -19.50
N ASP A 130 5.54 8.21 -18.55
CA ASP A 130 5.73 8.49 -17.13
C ASP A 130 7.17 8.97 -16.89
N ALA A 131 7.34 9.99 -16.04
CA ALA A 131 8.65 10.44 -15.59
C ALA A 131 9.38 9.36 -14.80
N VAL A 132 8.63 8.47 -14.15
CA VAL A 132 9.15 7.40 -13.30
C VAL A 132 9.51 6.17 -14.11
N TRP A 133 10.67 5.60 -13.77
CA TRP A 133 11.17 4.35 -14.33
C TRP A 133 10.95 3.19 -13.38
N GLU A 134 10.54 2.04 -13.90
CA GLU A 134 10.35 0.79 -13.17
C GLU A 134 11.39 -0.26 -13.56
N THR A 135 11.83 -1.09 -12.61
CA THR A 135 12.64 -2.27 -12.94
C THR A 135 11.79 -3.34 -13.60
N TYR A 136 12.37 -4.07 -14.55
CA TYR A 136 11.69 -5.22 -15.16
C TYR A 136 11.51 -6.36 -14.16
N ALA A 137 12.57 -6.68 -13.41
CA ALA A 137 12.51 -7.66 -12.34
C ALA A 137 11.78 -7.08 -11.13
N GLY A 138 10.69 -7.73 -10.73
CA GLY A 138 10.06 -7.50 -9.45
C GLY A 138 10.77 -8.27 -8.33
N THR A 139 10.60 -7.81 -7.10
CA THR A 139 10.95 -8.57 -5.89
C THR A 139 9.67 -9.03 -5.21
N THR A 140 9.78 -10.07 -4.39
CA THR A 140 8.65 -10.56 -3.61
C THR A 140 8.99 -10.49 -2.14
N ALA A 141 8.07 -9.99 -1.33
CA ALA A 141 8.12 -10.13 0.12
C ALA A 141 6.99 -11.05 0.56
N THR A 142 7.30 -12.03 1.41
CA THR A 142 6.33 -13.05 1.83
C THR A 142 6.36 -13.23 3.33
N ASP A 143 5.18 -13.32 3.94
CA ASP A 143 4.97 -13.80 5.31
C ASP A 143 3.85 -14.84 5.27
N THR A 144 4.13 -16.05 5.75
CA THR A 144 3.22 -17.19 5.64
C THR A 144 2.53 -17.53 6.96
N ASN A 145 2.52 -16.66 7.96
CA ASN A 145 1.88 -16.96 9.25
C ASN A 145 1.56 -15.69 10.05
N ASN A 146 0.98 -14.68 9.40
CA ASN A 146 0.76 -13.37 9.99
C ASN A 146 -0.59 -13.31 10.76
N PRO A 147 -0.60 -13.03 12.08
CA PRO A 147 -1.83 -12.92 12.86
C PRO A 147 -2.74 -11.77 12.40
N CYS A 148 -4.06 -12.00 12.39
CA CYS A 148 -5.06 -10.97 12.08
C CYS A 148 -5.35 -10.02 13.26
N LEU A 149 -4.62 -10.14 14.36
CA LEU A 149 -4.72 -9.30 15.55
C LEU A 149 -3.44 -8.45 15.68
N GLY A 150 -3.16 -7.60 14.68
CA GLY A 150 -1.99 -6.72 14.68
C GLY A 150 -0.68 -7.43 14.34
N GLY A 151 -0.70 -8.47 13.51
CA GLY A 151 0.51 -9.15 13.10
C GLY A 151 1.43 -8.24 12.24
N VAL A 152 2.74 -8.45 12.35
CA VAL A 152 3.75 -7.57 11.75
C VAL A 152 4.64 -8.35 10.78
N MET A 153 4.77 -7.84 9.55
CA MET A 153 5.69 -8.31 8.54
C MET A 153 6.76 -7.25 8.28
N SER A 154 8.04 -7.64 8.40
CA SER A 154 9.17 -6.75 8.09
C SER A 154 9.34 -6.59 6.58
N LEU A 155 9.50 -5.36 6.11
CA LEU A 155 9.74 -5.01 4.72
C LEU A 155 11.14 -4.43 4.56
N ALA A 156 11.94 -5.04 3.68
CA ALA A 156 13.29 -4.59 3.39
C ALA A 156 13.32 -3.23 2.69
N ALA A 157 14.46 -2.55 2.78
CA ALA A 157 14.74 -1.35 2.00
C ALA A 157 14.70 -1.65 0.50
N GLN A 158 14.23 -0.68 -0.28
CA GLN A 158 14.00 -0.79 -1.71
C GLN A 158 15.20 -0.23 -2.48
N ALA A 159 15.62 -0.92 -3.54
CA ALA A 159 16.77 -0.51 -4.36
C ALA A 159 16.51 0.75 -5.23
N GLY A 160 15.27 1.24 -5.27
CA GLY A 160 14.84 2.39 -6.06
C GLY A 160 15.09 3.74 -5.38
N ALA A 161 15.11 4.80 -6.18
CA ALA A 161 15.18 6.19 -5.68
C ALA A 161 13.80 6.78 -5.34
N LEU A 162 12.73 6.01 -5.60
CA LEU A 162 11.34 6.34 -5.33
C LEU A 162 10.68 5.19 -4.57
N PRO A 163 9.59 5.44 -3.82
CA PRO A 163 8.84 4.37 -3.15
C PRO A 163 8.47 3.27 -4.15
N ALA A 164 8.64 1.99 -3.83
CA ALA A 164 8.36 0.90 -4.77
C ALA A 164 6.86 0.66 -4.93
N ARG A 165 6.40 0.34 -6.14
CA ARG A 165 4.99 0.00 -6.41
C ARG A 165 4.71 -1.41 -5.92
N ILE A 166 3.61 -1.60 -5.19
CA ILE A 166 3.08 -2.94 -4.87
C ILE A 166 2.19 -3.34 -6.04
N SER A 167 2.75 -4.01 -7.03
CA SER A 167 2.02 -4.41 -8.25
C SER A 167 0.84 -5.32 -7.92
N SER A 168 1.04 -6.24 -6.96
CA SER A 168 -0.05 -6.96 -6.33
C SER A 168 0.28 -7.38 -4.91
N ALA A 169 -0.73 -7.39 -4.04
CA ALA A 169 -0.72 -8.07 -2.75
C ALA A 169 -1.69 -9.25 -2.81
N VAL A 170 -1.23 -10.45 -2.47
CA VAL A 170 -2.05 -11.66 -2.40
C VAL A 170 -2.20 -12.06 -0.94
N ILE A 171 -3.44 -12.15 -0.47
CA ILE A 171 -3.76 -12.48 0.92
C ILE A 171 -4.54 -13.78 0.95
N THR A 172 -4.02 -14.79 1.66
CA THR A 172 -4.61 -16.14 1.75
C THR A 172 -4.81 -16.54 3.21
N GLY A 173 -5.94 -17.15 3.57
CA GLY A 173 -6.17 -17.64 4.94
C GLY A 173 -5.34 -18.88 5.26
N LEU A 174 -4.98 -19.09 6.55
CA LEU A 174 -4.03 -20.15 6.93
C LEU A 174 -4.49 -21.20 7.97
N ALA A 175 -5.64 -21.07 8.64
CA ALA A 175 -6.15 -22.13 9.53
C ALA A 175 -7.62 -21.97 9.91
N ASP A 176 -8.15 -23.04 10.51
CA ASP A 176 -9.55 -23.43 10.66
C ASP A 176 -10.38 -22.55 11.60
N GLY A 177 -11.52 -22.08 11.10
CA GLY A 177 -12.66 -21.74 11.94
C GLY A 177 -13.65 -20.82 11.29
N GLY A 178 -13.27 -20.11 10.23
CA GLY A 178 -14.19 -19.21 9.55
C GLY A 178 -13.56 -18.38 8.45
N THR A 179 -14.42 -17.59 7.85
CA THR A 179 -14.16 -16.77 6.69
C THR A 179 -13.77 -15.36 7.16
N ILE A 180 -12.57 -14.91 6.83
CA ILE A 180 -12.13 -13.52 7.06
C ILE A 180 -12.78 -12.65 5.98
N ASP A 181 -13.47 -11.60 6.41
CA ASP A 181 -14.31 -10.79 5.53
C ASP A 181 -13.76 -9.38 5.33
N ARG A 182 -13.16 -8.81 6.38
CA ARG A 182 -12.59 -7.47 6.38
C ARG A 182 -11.12 -7.50 6.78
N LEU A 183 -10.29 -6.73 6.07
CA LEU A 183 -8.87 -6.59 6.32
C LEU A 183 -8.46 -5.12 6.35
N TRP A 184 -7.46 -4.83 7.17
CA TRP A 184 -6.74 -3.57 7.23
C TRP A 184 -5.25 -3.85 7.13
N LEU A 185 -4.59 -3.22 6.17
CA LEU A 185 -3.17 -3.36 5.90
C LEU A 185 -2.54 -1.98 5.91
N GLY A 186 -1.51 -1.79 6.73
CA GLY A 186 -0.83 -0.51 6.88
C GLY A 186 0.69 -0.69 6.93
N ILE A 187 1.43 0.03 6.08
CA ILE A 187 2.91 0.02 6.12
C ILE A 187 3.39 1.25 6.88
N ARG A 188 4.06 1.01 8.01
CA ARG A 188 4.81 2.02 8.74
C ARG A 188 6.21 2.14 8.11
N PRO A 189 6.64 3.33 7.65
CA PRO A 189 8.04 3.54 7.28
C PRO A 189 8.97 3.36 8.48
N VAL A 190 10.27 3.23 8.25
CA VAL A 190 11.27 3.09 9.34
C VAL A 190 11.17 4.21 10.37
N ASN A 191 10.89 5.45 9.94
CA ASN A 191 10.84 6.65 10.79
C ASN A 191 12.07 6.71 11.71
N SER A 192 11.87 6.71 13.04
CA SER A 192 12.94 6.75 14.05
C SER A 192 13.49 5.37 14.44
N GLY A 193 12.86 4.28 13.99
CA GLY A 193 13.21 2.90 14.33
C GLY A 193 12.03 1.94 14.19
N LEU A 194 12.30 0.64 14.11
CA LEU A 194 11.30 -0.44 13.93
C LEU A 194 11.38 -1.52 15.02
N ALA A 195 12.43 -1.52 15.84
CA ALA A 195 12.83 -2.69 16.62
C ALA A 195 11.82 -3.02 17.71
N ASP A 196 11.27 -1.99 18.36
CA ASP A 196 10.38 -2.14 19.50
C ASP A 196 8.93 -1.76 19.18
N PHE A 197 8.62 -1.54 17.89
CA PHE A 197 7.26 -1.21 17.48
C PHE A 197 6.33 -2.42 17.67
N ASN A 198 5.36 -2.27 18.56
CA ASN A 198 4.30 -3.26 18.81
C ASN A 198 2.92 -2.63 18.50
N PRO A 199 2.25 -3.03 17.40
CA PRO A 199 0.95 -2.46 17.06
C PRO A 199 -0.20 -2.96 17.96
N LEU A 200 0.00 -4.01 18.77
CA LEU A 200 -1.04 -4.59 19.63
C LEU A 200 -0.89 -4.07 21.07
N TRP A 201 -1.85 -3.29 21.54
CA TRP A 201 -1.86 -2.69 22.88
C TRP A 201 -2.97 -3.33 23.73
N GLU A 202 -2.56 -4.18 24.66
CA GLU A 202 -3.44 -4.94 25.56
C GLU A 202 -3.97 -4.03 26.68
N LEU A 203 -5.28 -3.78 26.72
CA LEU A 203 -5.87 -2.73 27.56
C LEU A 203 -5.83 -3.05 29.04
N GLU A 204 -5.76 -4.33 29.42
CA GLU A 204 -5.62 -4.77 30.80
C GLU A 204 -4.24 -4.45 31.41
N LEU A 205 -3.24 -4.12 30.58
CA LEU A 205 -1.95 -3.57 31.03
C LEU A 205 -2.03 -2.06 31.32
N GLY A 206 -3.11 -1.42 30.86
CA GLY A 206 -3.39 -0.02 31.06
C GLY A 206 -3.96 0.30 32.44
N THR A 207 -4.57 1.48 32.54
CA THR A 207 -5.29 1.95 33.72
C THR A 207 -6.79 1.71 33.52
N PRO A 208 -7.46 0.93 34.38
CA PRO A 208 -8.89 0.72 34.30
C PRO A 208 -9.64 2.00 34.68
N GLY A 209 -10.68 2.32 33.90
CA GLY A 209 -11.62 3.37 34.22
C GLY A 209 -12.48 3.05 35.45
N THR A 210 -13.22 4.04 35.94
CA THR A 210 -14.08 3.84 37.11
C THR A 210 -15.18 2.83 36.79
N GLY A 211 -15.24 1.73 37.56
CA GLY A 211 -16.23 0.66 37.35
C GLY A 211 -15.78 -0.44 36.38
N PHE A 212 -14.54 -0.36 35.87
CA PHE A 212 -13.88 -1.41 35.11
C PHE A 212 -12.79 -2.08 35.95
N ALA A 213 -12.54 -3.35 35.70
CA ALA A 213 -11.45 -4.10 36.30
C ALA A 213 -10.95 -5.17 35.33
N THR A 214 -9.66 -5.53 35.46
CA THR A 214 -9.11 -6.69 34.78
C THR A 214 -9.79 -7.95 35.27
N ALA A 215 -10.34 -8.73 34.34
CA ALA A 215 -10.99 -10.00 34.63
C ALA A 215 -10.64 -11.03 33.55
N THR A 216 -10.66 -12.30 33.94
CA THR A 216 -10.42 -13.40 33.01
C THR A 216 -11.56 -13.53 32.00
N ASP A 217 -11.19 -13.65 30.73
CA ASP A 217 -12.10 -13.84 29.62
C ASP A 217 -11.46 -14.79 28.62
N ALA A 218 -12.05 -15.98 28.44
CA ALA A 218 -11.45 -17.03 27.63
C ALA A 218 -11.21 -16.63 26.16
N ASP A 219 -11.99 -15.67 25.65
CA ASP A 219 -11.93 -15.22 24.25
C ASP A 219 -11.08 -13.94 24.05
N ALA A 220 -10.52 -13.39 25.14
CA ALA A 220 -9.61 -12.24 25.13
C ALA A 220 -8.24 -12.63 24.56
N SER A 221 -7.48 -11.64 24.07
CA SER A 221 -6.09 -11.85 23.69
C SER A 221 -5.25 -12.19 24.93
N PRO A 222 -4.23 -13.05 24.78
CA PRO A 222 -3.34 -13.37 25.87
C PRO A 222 -2.24 -12.31 26.03
N ALA A 223 -2.31 -11.48 27.06
CA ALA A 223 -1.15 -10.72 27.53
C ALA A 223 -0.45 -11.45 28.70
N ALA A 224 0.87 -11.50 28.66
CA ALA A 224 1.71 -12.06 29.74
C ALA A 224 1.31 -13.47 30.23
N GLY A 225 0.65 -14.28 29.37
CA GLY A 225 0.28 -15.67 29.64
C GLY A 225 -1.12 -15.89 30.21
N ALA A 226 -1.99 -14.88 30.25
CA ALA A 226 -3.40 -15.04 30.66
C ALA A 226 -4.35 -14.31 29.69
N ASN A 227 -5.51 -14.89 29.42
CA ASN A 227 -6.55 -14.26 28.61
C ASN A 227 -7.40 -13.38 29.53
N ASN A 228 -7.11 -12.09 29.54
CA ASN A 228 -7.76 -11.10 30.38
C ASN A 228 -8.28 -9.94 29.53
N SER A 229 -9.36 -9.32 29.97
CA SER A 229 -9.84 -8.07 29.40
C SER A 229 -10.29 -7.11 30.51
N LEU A 230 -10.44 -5.84 30.18
CA LEU A 230 -11.08 -4.87 31.08
C LEU A 230 -12.59 -5.01 30.96
N ILE A 231 -13.24 -5.45 32.04
CA ILE A 231 -14.69 -5.67 32.08
C ILE A 231 -15.31 -4.73 33.10
N GLY A 232 -16.37 -4.04 32.70
CA GLY A 232 -17.07 -3.09 33.58
C GLY A 232 -18.50 -2.82 33.16
N ALA A 233 -19.32 -2.42 34.14
CA ALA A 233 -20.68 -1.98 33.89
C ALA A 233 -20.66 -0.56 33.30
N VAL A 234 -21.27 -0.38 32.12
CA VAL A 234 -21.28 0.94 31.47
C VAL A 234 -22.35 1.85 32.11
N GLY A 235 -21.97 3.08 32.43
CA GLY A 235 -22.85 4.11 32.96
C GLY A 235 -23.68 4.82 31.88
N THR A 236 -24.70 5.58 32.30
CA THR A 236 -25.56 6.39 31.41
C THR A 236 -24.97 7.76 31.06
N SER A 237 -23.72 8.01 31.48
CA SER A 237 -22.97 9.22 31.16
C SER A 237 -21.60 8.81 30.67
N SER A 238 -21.12 9.43 29.60
CA SER A 238 -19.78 9.21 29.07
C SER A 238 -18.71 9.32 30.16
N ALA A 239 -17.99 8.23 30.39
CA ALA A 239 -16.89 8.13 31.34
C ALA A 239 -15.75 7.31 30.73
N GLU A 240 -14.54 7.52 31.24
CA GLU A 240 -13.38 6.70 30.88
C GLU A 240 -13.61 5.25 31.30
N ALA A 241 -13.45 4.33 30.36
CA ALA A 241 -13.53 2.90 30.56
C ALA A 241 -12.13 2.25 30.64
N ALA A 242 -11.19 2.76 29.85
CA ALA A 242 -9.80 2.30 29.83
C ALA A 242 -8.86 3.41 29.34
N GLY A 243 -7.63 3.44 29.85
CA GLY A 243 -6.53 4.25 29.34
C GLY A 243 -5.26 3.42 29.20
N ILE A 244 -4.47 3.62 28.15
CA ILE A 244 -3.19 2.93 27.97
C ILE A 244 -2.14 3.86 27.38
N THR A 245 -0.96 3.86 28.00
CA THR A 245 0.22 4.61 27.55
C THR A 245 1.16 3.76 26.68
N VAL A 246 2.02 4.41 25.89
CA VAL A 246 3.09 3.72 25.14
C VAL A 246 3.96 2.86 26.06
N VAL A 247 4.34 3.37 27.24
CA VAL A 247 5.18 2.60 28.18
C VAL A 247 4.44 1.42 28.83
N GLN A 248 3.12 1.48 28.96
CA GLN A 248 2.33 0.34 29.43
C GLN A 248 2.20 -0.72 28.33
N ALA A 249 1.93 -0.31 27.08
CA ALA A 249 1.80 -1.21 25.94
C ALA A 249 3.13 -1.85 25.52
N ALA A 250 4.25 -1.14 25.71
CA ALA A 250 5.58 -1.61 25.35
C ALA A 250 6.66 -1.12 26.37
N PRO A 251 6.76 -1.76 27.56
CA PRO A 251 7.58 -1.27 28.67
C PRO A 251 9.09 -1.21 28.40
N ALA A 252 9.59 -2.08 27.53
CA ALA A 252 11.00 -2.13 27.16
C ALA A 252 11.34 -1.33 25.89
N ALA A 253 10.34 -0.70 25.27
CA ALA A 253 10.49 -0.13 23.93
C ALA A 253 11.14 1.25 23.92
N VAL A 254 11.91 1.52 22.87
CA VAL A 254 12.24 2.87 22.44
C VAL A 254 10.94 3.55 21.96
N SER A 255 10.45 4.53 22.73
CA SER A 255 9.16 5.18 22.43
C SER A 255 9.12 5.93 21.10
N ASP A 256 10.27 6.27 20.52
CA ASP A 256 10.37 6.85 19.18
C ASP A 256 9.97 5.85 18.06
N ASP A 257 10.00 4.54 18.32
CA ASP A 257 9.56 3.50 17.38
C ASP A 257 8.03 3.51 17.19
N PHE A 258 7.30 4.28 17.98
CA PHE A 258 5.86 4.50 17.83
C PHE A 258 5.51 5.76 17.06
N VAL A 259 6.49 6.51 16.56
CA VAL A 259 6.21 7.74 15.79
C VAL A 259 5.57 7.38 14.46
N GLY A 260 4.39 7.96 14.17
CA GLY A 260 3.63 7.71 12.94
C GLY A 260 2.16 8.09 13.03
N ASN A 261 1.42 7.83 11.96
CA ASN A 261 -0.03 7.96 11.90
C ASN A 261 -0.68 6.57 11.89
N TYR A 262 -1.76 6.40 12.65
CA TYR A 262 -2.38 5.10 12.87
C TYR A 262 -3.90 5.20 12.87
N LEU A 263 -4.57 4.26 12.20
CA LEU A 263 -5.96 3.91 12.44
C LEU A 263 -5.99 3.00 13.66
N VAL A 264 -6.77 3.39 14.67
CA VAL A 264 -6.92 2.60 15.90
C VAL A 264 -8.17 1.73 15.79
N LEU A 265 -7.97 0.41 15.88
CA LEU A 265 -9.04 -0.57 15.96
C LEU A 265 -9.17 -1.03 17.41
N LEU A 266 -10.33 -0.83 18.02
CA LEU A 266 -10.63 -1.37 19.35
C LEU A 266 -11.30 -2.72 19.21
N ARG A 267 -10.78 -3.76 19.87
CA ARG A 267 -11.46 -5.05 20.03
C ARG A 267 -12.32 -5.03 21.29
N ALA A 268 -13.65 -5.15 21.11
CA ALA A 268 -14.60 -5.09 22.22
C ALA A 268 -15.77 -6.08 22.04
N LYS A 269 -16.46 -6.40 23.13
CA LYS A 269 -17.75 -7.12 23.14
C LYS A 269 -18.66 -6.68 24.29
N LEU A 270 -19.96 -6.89 24.13
CA LEU A 270 -20.96 -6.71 25.19
C LEU A 270 -21.35 -8.06 25.81
N SER A 271 -21.70 -8.05 27.08
CA SER A 271 -22.18 -9.26 27.78
C SER A 271 -23.57 -9.72 27.32
N ALA A 272 -24.34 -8.85 26.66
CA ALA A 272 -25.68 -9.12 26.15
C ALA A 272 -26.06 -8.11 25.06
N ALA A 273 -27.07 -8.43 24.24
CA ALA A 273 -27.56 -7.57 23.18
C ALA A 273 -28.06 -6.23 23.74
N ASN A 274 -27.33 -5.15 23.44
CA ASN A 274 -27.60 -3.79 23.91
C ASN A 274 -26.81 -2.81 23.04
N GLN A 275 -26.82 -1.52 23.38
CA GLN A 275 -26.06 -0.51 22.67
C GLN A 275 -25.26 0.38 23.62
N VAL A 276 -24.00 0.59 23.25
CA VAL A 276 -23.09 1.57 23.87
C VAL A 276 -22.54 2.50 22.80
N LEU A 277 -22.14 3.70 23.21
CA LEU A 277 -21.37 4.64 22.42
C LEU A 277 -19.93 4.60 22.92
N LEU A 278 -19.00 4.39 22.00
CA LEU A 278 -17.56 4.37 22.27
C LEU A 278 -16.90 5.58 21.62
N GLN A 279 -16.06 6.30 22.35
CA GLN A 279 -15.27 7.39 21.81
C GLN A 279 -13.83 7.26 22.26
N MET A 280 -12.90 7.46 21.32
CA MET A 280 -11.49 7.52 21.65
C MET A 280 -11.11 8.97 21.97
N LYS A 281 -10.23 9.13 22.96
CA LYS A 281 -9.53 10.39 23.20
C LYS A 281 -8.04 10.11 23.29
N CYS A 282 -7.21 11.05 22.85
CA CYS A 282 -5.76 10.90 22.92
C CYS A 282 -5.10 12.16 23.49
N GLY A 283 -3.93 11.97 24.12
CA GLY A 283 -3.22 13.03 24.80
C GLY A 283 -1.98 12.51 25.50
N PHE A 284 -1.52 13.24 26.51
CA PHE A 284 -0.45 12.79 27.40
C PHE A 284 -1.05 12.55 28.78
N SER A 285 -0.58 11.53 29.50
CA SER A 285 -1.12 11.12 30.81
C SER A 285 -1.06 12.21 31.90
N SER A 286 -0.22 13.23 31.73
CA SER A 286 -0.16 14.40 32.62
C SER A 286 -1.14 15.52 32.24
N ALA A 287 -1.85 15.40 31.12
CA ALA A 287 -2.81 16.40 30.67
C ALA A 287 -4.11 16.28 31.47
N ALA A 288 -4.66 17.42 31.87
CA ALA A 288 -5.97 17.48 32.53
C ALA A 288 -7.15 17.17 31.56
N THR A 289 -6.92 17.27 30.25
CA THR A 289 -7.94 17.10 29.23
C THR A 289 -7.36 16.38 28.02
N PHE A 290 -8.06 15.36 27.55
CA PHE A 290 -7.75 14.62 26.33
C PHE A 290 -8.63 15.10 25.18
N ALA A 291 -8.05 15.22 23.99
CA ALA A 291 -8.80 15.63 22.80
C ALA A 291 -9.60 14.44 22.26
N PRO A 292 -10.91 14.61 21.95
CA PRO A 292 -11.68 13.56 21.31
C PRO A 292 -11.19 13.31 19.89
N VAL A 293 -11.20 12.04 19.49
CA VAL A 293 -10.88 11.61 18.13
C VAL A 293 -12.18 11.17 17.46
N GLY A 294 -12.69 12.03 16.57
CA GLY A 294 -13.94 11.79 15.87
C GLY A 294 -15.19 11.79 16.77
N GLU A 295 -16.30 11.41 16.16
CA GLU A 295 -17.61 11.30 16.82
C GLU A 295 -17.76 9.97 17.57
N PRO A 296 -18.54 9.92 18.66
CA PRO A 296 -18.87 8.66 19.33
C PRO A 296 -19.48 7.63 18.37
N ARG A 297 -18.98 6.39 18.43
CA ARG A 297 -19.39 5.28 17.56
C ARG A 297 -20.35 4.35 18.30
N PRO A 298 -21.53 4.03 17.73
CA PRO A 298 -22.39 3.00 18.30
C PRO A 298 -21.77 1.61 18.17
N PHE A 299 -21.91 0.81 19.22
CA PHE A 299 -21.44 -0.57 19.29
C PHE A 299 -22.49 -1.45 19.99
N ALA A 300 -22.72 -2.66 19.48
CA ALA A 300 -23.80 -3.53 19.95
C ALA A 300 -23.49 -5.03 19.96
N ASP A 301 -22.28 -5.44 19.53
CA ASP A 301 -21.97 -6.85 19.33
C ASP A 301 -21.67 -7.58 20.64
N THR A 302 -22.12 -8.84 20.73
CA THR A 302 -21.86 -9.73 21.88
C THR A 302 -20.65 -10.65 21.67
N ALA A 303 -20.14 -10.72 20.44
CA ALA A 303 -18.85 -11.33 20.13
C ALA A 303 -17.79 -10.24 20.02
N TYR A 304 -16.52 -10.59 20.21
CA TYR A 304 -15.43 -9.65 19.96
C TYR A 304 -15.45 -9.21 18.50
N ARG A 305 -15.40 -7.90 18.27
CA ARG A 305 -15.42 -7.26 16.95
C ARG A 305 -14.49 -6.05 16.97
N PHE A 306 -13.97 -5.66 15.82
CA PHE A 306 -13.24 -4.40 15.71
C PHE A 306 -14.19 -3.21 15.56
N VAL A 307 -13.89 -2.15 16.31
CA VAL A 307 -14.51 -0.84 16.18
C VAL A 307 -13.44 0.14 15.67
N GLU A 308 -13.68 0.77 14.53
CA GLU A 308 -12.80 1.80 13.97
C GLU A 308 -12.94 3.09 14.80
N MET A 309 -12.01 3.31 15.73
CA MET A 309 -12.06 4.41 16.68
C MET A 309 -11.62 5.74 16.07
N GLY A 310 -10.92 5.70 14.93
CA GLY A 310 -10.43 6.87 14.20
C GLY A 310 -8.92 6.87 14.01
N GLU A 311 -8.42 7.90 13.33
CA GLU A 311 -6.99 8.06 13.06
C GLU A 311 -6.35 8.99 14.09
N ILE A 312 -5.16 8.63 14.54
CA ILE A 312 -4.33 9.42 15.45
C ILE A 312 -2.93 9.60 14.87
N SER A 313 -2.22 10.61 15.39
CA SER A 313 -0.79 10.76 15.19
C SER A 313 -0.10 10.59 16.54
N ILE A 314 1.02 9.87 16.55
CA ILE A 314 1.89 9.73 17.73
C ILE A 314 3.23 10.41 17.36
N PRO A 315 3.61 11.51 18.03
CA PRO A 315 2.81 12.34 18.94
C PRO A 315 1.65 13.05 18.20
N PRO A 316 0.66 13.62 18.92
CA PRO A 316 -0.53 14.26 18.31
C PRO A 316 -0.23 15.60 17.61
N PHE A 317 1.03 16.02 17.59
CA PHE A 317 1.51 17.22 16.93
C PHE A 317 2.65 16.87 15.97
N SER A 318 2.93 17.74 15.01
CA SER A 318 4.01 17.49 14.05
C SER A 318 5.35 17.29 14.76
N TYR A 319 5.94 16.11 14.59
CA TYR A 319 7.22 15.74 15.20
C TYR A 319 8.35 16.65 14.68
N ARG A 320 8.87 17.54 15.55
CA ARG A 320 10.01 18.43 15.27
C ARG A 320 11.07 18.28 16.36
N ASN A 321 12.34 18.41 15.98
CA ASN A 321 13.57 18.25 16.78
C ASN A 321 13.74 19.25 17.96
N GLY A 322 12.67 19.85 18.47
CA GLY A 322 12.67 20.78 19.60
C GLY A 322 11.44 20.69 20.51
N ALA A 323 10.44 19.86 20.13
CA ALA A 323 9.30 19.52 20.98
C ALA A 323 9.52 18.17 21.70
N GLN A 324 10.76 17.68 21.72
CA GLN A 324 11.14 16.36 22.22
C GLN A 324 11.66 16.49 23.65
N GLY A 325 10.91 15.94 24.61
CA GLY A 325 11.52 15.36 25.79
C GLY A 325 11.69 13.86 25.55
N PRO A 326 12.84 13.23 25.89
CA PRO A 326 13.08 11.80 25.66
C PRO A 326 12.06 10.87 26.35
N ASP A 327 11.30 11.40 27.32
CA ASP A 327 10.26 10.65 28.05
C ASP A 327 8.82 11.05 27.69
N MET A 328 8.65 12.00 26.77
CA MET A 328 7.31 12.53 26.48
C MET A 328 6.44 11.50 25.76
N LEU A 329 6.98 10.81 24.75
CA LEU A 329 6.23 9.79 23.99
C LEU A 329 5.84 8.59 24.84
N LYS A 330 6.64 8.25 25.86
CA LYS A 330 6.31 7.18 26.83
C LYS A 330 4.95 7.41 27.49
N ASN A 331 4.61 8.67 27.71
CA ASN A 331 3.39 9.12 28.38
C ASN A 331 2.26 9.48 27.41
N PHE A 332 2.45 9.30 26.09
CA PHE A 332 1.32 9.40 25.16
C PHE A 332 0.31 8.31 25.51
N GLU A 333 -0.96 8.71 25.65
CA GLU A 333 -2.03 7.86 26.16
C GLU A 333 -3.23 7.91 25.23
N ILE A 334 -3.81 6.73 25.00
CA ILE A 334 -5.10 6.54 24.34
C ILE A 334 -6.11 6.14 25.40
N GLN A 335 -7.23 6.85 25.45
CA GLN A 335 -8.35 6.58 26.34
C GLN A 335 -9.58 6.16 25.56
N ILE A 336 -10.28 5.16 26.06
CA ILE A 336 -11.58 4.71 25.58
C ILE A 336 -12.64 5.19 26.55
N TRP A 337 -13.59 5.96 26.04
CA TRP A 337 -14.72 6.48 26.77
C TRP A 337 -15.98 5.75 26.32
N ALA A 338 -16.83 5.40 27.28
CA ALA A 338 -18.05 4.64 27.00
C ALA A 338 -19.26 5.28 27.68
N GLU A 339 -20.40 5.23 27.00
CA GLU A 339 -21.73 5.56 27.53
C GLU A 339 -22.72 4.52 27.03
N ARG A 340 -23.67 4.09 27.86
CA ARG A 340 -24.78 3.25 27.38
C ARG A 340 -25.97 4.12 26.99
N THR A 341 -26.64 3.74 25.91
CA THR A 341 -27.90 4.36 25.48
C THR A 341 -29.12 3.52 25.87
N GLY A 342 -28.91 2.30 26.37
CA GLY A 342 -29.95 1.34 26.72
C GLY A 342 -29.88 0.80 28.16
N ALA A 343 -30.29 -0.46 28.32
CA ALA A 343 -30.32 -1.15 29.61
C ALA A 343 -28.90 -1.39 30.17
N ALA A 344 -28.80 -1.84 31.43
CA ALA A 344 -27.49 -2.20 31.98
C ALA A 344 -26.83 -3.34 31.20
N VAL A 345 -25.54 -3.18 30.88
CA VAL A 345 -24.72 -4.15 30.16
C VAL A 345 -23.27 -4.00 30.61
N ASN A 346 -22.52 -5.09 30.58
CA ASN A 346 -21.08 -5.03 30.75
C ASN A 346 -20.41 -4.93 29.40
N LEU A 347 -19.39 -4.07 29.32
CA LEU A 347 -18.51 -3.92 28.18
C LEU A 347 -17.18 -4.59 28.53
N SER A 348 -16.70 -5.45 27.64
CA SER A 348 -15.37 -6.04 27.67
C SER A 348 -14.50 -5.34 26.63
N LEU A 349 -13.40 -4.74 27.09
CA LEU A 349 -12.39 -4.07 26.29
C LEU A 349 -11.11 -4.90 26.35
N ASP A 350 -10.65 -5.36 25.19
CA ASP A 350 -9.56 -6.32 25.09
C ASP A 350 -8.26 -5.62 24.71
N CYS A 351 -8.13 -5.22 23.44
CA CYS A 351 -6.91 -4.60 22.93
C CYS A 351 -7.21 -3.50 21.90
N LEU A 352 -6.18 -2.70 21.63
CA LEU A 352 -6.12 -1.80 20.48
C LEU A 352 -5.13 -2.35 19.46
N VAL A 353 -5.48 -2.26 18.18
CA VAL A 353 -4.55 -2.51 17.07
C VAL A 353 -4.27 -1.19 16.35
N LEU A 354 -3.00 -0.81 16.31
CA LEU A 354 -2.51 0.39 15.61
C LEU A 354 -2.10 0.03 14.18
N VAL A 355 -2.99 0.28 13.22
CA VAL A 355 -2.70 0.04 11.80
C VAL A 355 -2.14 1.32 11.17
N PRO A 356 -0.91 1.34 10.63
CA PRO A 356 -0.31 2.54 10.04
C PRO A 356 -1.13 3.10 8.87
N THR A 357 -1.30 4.42 8.79
CA THR A 357 -2.12 5.06 7.75
C THR A 357 -1.34 5.79 6.66
N ASP A 358 -0.01 5.84 6.75
CA ASP A 358 0.84 6.50 5.76
C ASP A 358 0.80 5.79 4.40
N HIS A 359 0.72 4.46 4.43
CA HIS A 359 0.62 3.56 3.28
C HIS A 359 -0.40 2.47 3.60
N PHE A 360 -1.65 2.69 3.26
CA PHE A 360 -2.76 1.95 3.83
C PHE A 360 -3.71 1.42 2.75
N VAL A 361 -4.32 0.27 3.02
CA VAL A 361 -5.46 -0.23 2.29
C VAL A 361 -6.35 -1.03 3.24
N SER A 362 -7.66 -0.80 3.13
CA SER A 362 -8.65 -1.67 3.78
C SER A 362 -9.59 -2.25 2.74
N THR A 363 -10.00 -3.49 2.95
CA THR A 363 -10.89 -4.21 2.05
C THR A 363 -11.98 -4.95 2.81
N ALA A 364 -13.11 -5.19 2.14
CA ALA A 364 -14.25 -5.92 2.69
C ALA A 364 -14.94 -6.79 1.63
N GLY A 365 -15.54 -7.91 2.05
CA GLY A 365 -16.31 -8.83 1.22
C GLY A 365 -15.50 -9.96 0.58
N ALA A 366 -14.22 -10.12 0.97
CA ALA A 366 -13.28 -11.03 0.32
C ALA A 366 -13.58 -12.52 0.55
N ALA A 367 -14.24 -12.81 1.67
CA ALA A 367 -14.54 -14.15 2.12
C ALA A 367 -13.31 -15.10 2.13
N ILE A 368 -12.16 -14.63 2.62
CA ILE A 368 -10.90 -15.36 2.63
C ILE A 368 -11.00 -16.59 3.55
N VAL A 369 -10.61 -17.75 3.02
CA VAL A 369 -10.68 -19.03 3.74
C VAL A 369 -9.44 -19.87 3.46
N ALA A 370 -9.01 -20.68 4.44
CA ALA A 370 -7.86 -21.55 4.30
C ALA A 370 -8.00 -22.52 3.12
N GLY A 371 -6.99 -22.54 2.23
CA GLY A 371 -6.96 -23.38 1.04
C GLY A 371 -8.06 -23.10 0.01
N GLY A 372 -8.82 -22.02 0.16
CA GLY A 372 -9.96 -21.69 -0.70
C GLY A 372 -9.87 -20.27 -1.26
N ALA A 373 -10.92 -19.49 -1.05
CA ALA A 373 -10.98 -18.13 -1.55
C ALA A 373 -9.88 -17.25 -0.94
N ARG A 374 -9.33 -16.37 -1.77
CA ARG A 374 -8.22 -15.48 -1.43
C ARG A 374 -8.46 -14.09 -1.98
N GLU A 375 -7.80 -13.11 -1.42
CA GLU A 375 -7.89 -11.74 -1.88
C GLU A 375 -6.66 -11.37 -2.71
N ARG A 376 -6.87 -10.53 -3.72
CA ARG A 376 -5.78 -9.86 -4.42
C ARG A 376 -6.06 -8.39 -4.61
N ILE A 377 -5.13 -7.56 -4.14
CA ILE A 377 -5.11 -6.11 -4.32
C ILE A 377 -4.10 -5.81 -5.42
N TYR A 378 -4.52 -5.15 -6.49
CA TYR A 378 -3.67 -4.72 -7.59
C TYR A 378 -3.39 -3.23 -7.52
N THR A 379 -2.17 -2.84 -7.85
CA THR A 379 -1.84 -1.48 -8.27
C THR A 379 -1.41 -1.55 -9.71
N PHE A 380 -2.24 -1.08 -10.62
CA PHE A 380 -1.97 -1.06 -12.05
C PHE A 380 -0.83 -0.09 -12.39
N GLU A 381 -0.36 -0.19 -13.62
CA GLU A 381 0.77 0.56 -14.16
C GLU A 381 0.58 2.07 -14.10
N ASP A 382 -0.66 2.52 -14.21
CA ASP A 382 -1.04 3.93 -14.13
C ASP A 382 -1.40 4.38 -12.71
N GLY A 383 -1.22 3.50 -11.72
CA GLY A 383 -1.48 3.77 -10.31
C GLY A 383 -2.93 3.54 -9.87
N GLU A 384 -3.85 3.15 -10.76
CA GLU A 384 -5.19 2.72 -10.33
C GLU A 384 -5.08 1.49 -9.42
N GLN A 385 -5.95 1.43 -8.41
CA GLN A 385 -5.95 0.36 -7.43
C GLN A 385 -7.30 -0.32 -7.36
N GLN A 386 -7.28 -1.65 -7.31
CA GLN A 386 -8.48 -2.47 -7.26
C GLN A 386 -8.22 -3.69 -6.38
N ALA A 387 -9.23 -4.13 -5.63
CA ALA A 387 -9.19 -5.41 -4.94
C ALA A 387 -10.26 -6.35 -5.49
N ILE A 388 -9.90 -7.63 -5.64
CA ILE A 388 -10.80 -8.69 -6.09
C ILE A 388 -10.69 -9.89 -5.15
N GLY A 389 -11.84 -10.54 -4.94
CA GLY A 389 -11.92 -11.87 -4.35
C GLY A 389 -11.75 -12.93 -5.42
N LEU A 390 -10.84 -13.87 -5.19
CA LEU A 390 -10.54 -15.00 -6.05
C LEU A 390 -11.08 -16.28 -5.41
N SER A 391 -11.57 -17.21 -6.24
CA SER A 391 -11.89 -18.58 -5.81
C SER A 391 -10.63 -19.39 -5.51
N ALA A 392 -10.80 -20.63 -5.03
CA ALA A 392 -9.70 -21.57 -4.84
C ALA A 392 -8.93 -21.91 -6.13
N THR A 393 -9.53 -21.68 -7.30
CA THR A 393 -8.96 -21.95 -8.63
C THR A 393 -8.45 -20.69 -9.32
N ASP A 394 -8.29 -19.58 -8.59
CA ASP A 394 -7.85 -18.27 -9.12
C ASP A 394 -8.82 -17.58 -10.08
N GLU A 395 -10.09 -17.94 -10.03
CA GLU A 395 -11.12 -17.27 -10.80
C GLU A 395 -11.64 -16.04 -10.05
N PRO A 396 -11.70 -14.85 -10.67
CA PRO A 396 -12.36 -13.69 -10.07
C PRO A 396 -13.82 -13.98 -9.75
N ASN A 397 -14.20 -13.85 -8.48
CA ASN A 397 -15.54 -14.15 -8.00
C ASN A 397 -16.31 -12.87 -7.63
N VAL A 398 -15.64 -11.90 -7.01
CA VAL A 398 -16.28 -10.69 -6.48
C VAL A 398 -15.35 -9.48 -6.57
N ASN A 399 -15.91 -8.31 -6.87
CA ASN A 399 -15.22 -7.04 -6.69
C ASN A 399 -15.36 -6.59 -5.25
N LEU A 400 -14.24 -6.26 -4.62
CA LEU A 400 -14.22 -5.89 -3.23
C LEU A 400 -14.35 -4.39 -3.05
N GLU A 401 -14.93 -3.99 -1.92
CA GLU A 401 -14.75 -2.63 -1.44
C GLU A 401 -13.27 -2.45 -1.08
N CYS A 402 -12.65 -1.39 -1.57
CA CYS A 402 -11.22 -1.13 -1.39
C CYS A 402 -11.00 0.37 -1.17
N HIS A 403 -10.33 0.71 -0.07
CA HIS A 403 -10.02 2.09 0.30
C HIS A 403 -8.51 2.30 0.45
N PRO A 404 -7.78 2.41 -0.67
CA PRO A 404 -6.35 2.61 -0.60
C PRO A 404 -5.96 4.07 -0.35
N ARG A 405 -4.84 4.26 0.36
CA ARG A 405 -4.18 5.55 0.58
C ARG A 405 -2.67 5.37 0.46
N ASN A 406 -2.09 5.94 -0.59
CA ASN A 406 -0.64 5.88 -0.86
C ASN A 406 -0.06 4.45 -0.76
N TRP A 407 -0.78 3.44 -1.27
CA TRP A 407 -0.39 2.04 -1.15
C TRP A 407 0.86 1.72 -1.99
N HIS A 408 2.03 1.88 -1.38
CA HIS A 408 3.34 1.64 -1.97
C HIS A 408 4.38 1.43 -0.86
N ILE A 409 5.49 0.76 -1.15
CA ILE A 409 6.53 0.51 -0.14
C ILE A 409 7.47 1.71 -0.06
N PRO A 410 7.69 2.32 1.12
CA PRO A 410 8.70 3.36 1.30
C PRO A 410 10.10 2.92 0.85
N ILE A 411 10.94 3.88 0.43
CA ILE A 411 12.33 3.58 0.01
C ILE A 411 13.11 2.86 1.11
N GLY A 412 12.96 3.29 2.36
CA GLY A 412 13.62 2.68 3.51
C GLY A 412 13.06 1.32 3.94
N GLY A 413 12.01 0.81 3.29
CA GLY A 413 11.25 -0.33 3.79
C GLY A 413 10.34 0.08 4.95
N GLY A 414 10.08 -0.84 5.87
CA GLY A 414 9.17 -0.59 6.98
C GLY A 414 8.60 -1.85 7.63
N SER A 415 7.49 -1.68 8.33
CA SER A 415 6.72 -2.77 8.94
C SER A 415 5.29 -2.72 8.42
N LEU A 416 4.85 -3.79 7.75
CA LEU A 416 3.45 -3.99 7.39
C LEU A 416 2.71 -4.55 8.61
N VAL A 417 1.65 -3.88 9.04
CA VAL A 417 0.72 -4.34 10.08
C VAL A 417 -0.56 -4.84 9.42
N VAL A 418 -1.07 -5.96 9.94
CA VAL A 418 -2.29 -6.59 9.47
C VAL A 418 -3.29 -6.73 10.61
N ALA A 419 -4.52 -6.31 10.35
CA ALA A 419 -5.68 -6.65 11.14
C ALA A 419 -6.77 -7.26 10.26
N GLY A 420 -7.53 -8.20 10.81
CA GLY A 420 -8.62 -8.85 10.09
C GLY A 420 -9.70 -9.37 11.01
N GLU A 421 -10.94 -9.37 10.51
CA GLU A 421 -12.08 -9.96 11.20
C GLU A 421 -12.99 -10.73 10.24
N ARG A 422 -13.77 -11.64 10.80
CA ARG A 422 -14.87 -12.34 10.12
C ARG A 422 -16.12 -11.48 10.19
N THR A 423 -17.14 -11.78 9.39
CA THR A 423 -18.40 -10.99 9.34
C THR A 423 -19.10 -10.81 10.70
N ALA A 424 -18.96 -11.76 11.64
CA ALA A 424 -19.65 -11.72 12.93
C ALA A 424 -18.72 -11.78 14.15
N SER A 425 -17.40 -11.89 13.94
CA SER A 425 -16.44 -11.93 15.05
C SER A 425 -15.01 -11.66 14.61
N GLN A 426 -14.20 -11.16 15.53
CA GLN A 426 -12.75 -11.15 15.48
C GLN A 426 -12.24 -12.33 16.32
N VAL A 427 -11.48 -13.23 15.68
CA VAL A 427 -10.94 -14.44 16.32
C VAL A 427 -9.41 -14.34 16.38
N ILE A 428 -8.85 -14.47 17.58
CA ILE A 428 -7.41 -14.29 17.86
C ILE A 428 -6.51 -15.30 17.12
N THR A 429 -7.07 -16.45 16.77
CA THR A 429 -6.35 -17.51 16.05
C THR A 429 -6.36 -17.33 14.54
N ASP A 430 -7.08 -16.34 14.00
CA ASP A 430 -7.12 -16.08 12.57
C ASP A 430 -5.76 -15.56 12.08
N LYS A 431 -5.29 -16.15 10.98
CA LYS A 431 -4.00 -15.83 10.37
C LYS A 431 -4.09 -15.81 8.87
N VAL A 432 -3.25 -14.99 8.26
CA VAL A 432 -3.12 -14.85 6.81
C VAL A 432 -1.68 -15.02 6.35
N SER A 433 -1.54 -15.52 5.13
CA SER A 433 -0.32 -15.45 4.33
C SER A 433 -0.42 -14.23 3.42
N ILE A 434 0.64 -13.46 3.35
CA ILE A 434 0.72 -12.23 2.57
C ILE A 434 1.90 -12.35 1.63
N VAL A 435 1.64 -12.13 0.35
CA VAL A 435 2.67 -12.06 -0.69
C VAL A 435 2.56 -10.71 -1.39
N LEU A 436 3.59 -9.88 -1.27
CA LEU A 436 3.70 -8.60 -1.97
C LEU A 436 4.61 -8.77 -3.18
N ASN A 437 4.10 -8.48 -4.37
CA ASN A 437 4.88 -8.37 -5.60
C ASN A 437 5.26 -6.92 -5.84
N ILE A 438 6.55 -6.64 -5.80
CA ILE A 438 7.10 -5.29 -5.65
C ILE A 438 7.89 -4.92 -6.91
N THR A 439 7.65 -3.73 -7.43
CA THR A 439 8.37 -3.17 -8.57
C THR A 439 9.10 -1.90 -8.13
N HIS A 440 10.43 -1.88 -8.28
CA HIS A 440 11.25 -0.75 -7.84
C HIS A 440 11.13 0.43 -8.81
N ARG A 441 11.11 1.65 -8.26
CA ARG A 441 10.90 2.89 -9.01
C ARG A 441 12.12 3.82 -8.93
N HIS A 442 12.45 4.50 -10.03
CA HIS A 442 13.63 5.37 -10.18
C HIS A 442 13.25 6.73 -10.80
N ARG A 443 13.92 7.81 -10.38
CA ARG A 443 13.67 9.19 -10.87
C ARG A 443 14.25 9.45 -12.25
N THR A 444 15.47 8.95 -12.48
CA THR A 444 16.21 9.13 -13.72
C THR A 444 17.01 7.86 -14.01
N HIS A 445 17.43 7.74 -15.26
CA HIS A 445 18.66 7.02 -15.59
C HIS A 445 19.79 7.69 -14.79
N LEU A 446 20.66 6.92 -14.12
CA LEU A 446 21.91 7.52 -13.63
C LEU A 446 22.74 7.75 -14.90
N GLU A 447 23.03 9.02 -15.24
CA GLU A 447 24.01 9.34 -16.29
C GLU A 447 25.43 9.03 -15.82
#